data_AF-A0AAJ1ERI8-F1
#
_entry.id   AF-A0AAJ1ERI8-F1
#
_cell.length_a   1.000
_cell.length_b   1.000
_cell.length_c   1.000
_cell.angle_alpha   90.00
_cell.angle_beta   90.00
_cell.angle_gamma   90.00
#
_symmetry.space_group_name_H-M   'P 1'
#
loop_
_entity.id
_entity.type
_entity.pdbx_description
1 polymer ?
#
loop_
_entity_poly.entity_id
_entity_poly.type
_entity_poly.pdbx_seq_one_letter_code
_entity_poly.pdbx_strand_id
1 'polypeptide(L)'
;MDITNIRRCASYYQMNYLETFYLVSTYHGKSFILIGEKENFPHLMGIAKQIYKSNGYRSPYALYRDIRNGQPVSSRIIPNNISTTSKMYKKVANFEHSTEIFWNNQGPLAINYNELLSSKKLSNVDILLTDIHSGYMLGWKCNKNIQVNAEIHLTKYCISSWMDESGGSQQQKEKYMSLQDIDLIRYVFAFDKNSDLIRKKEYKYSIQDKEDILRIIERNKANLLVDSNNDRFYIGIAKDKAIHCKINGVQY
;
A
#
# COMPACT_ATOMS: atom_id res chain seq x y z
N MET A 1 22.39 9.31 -1.67
CA MET A 1 22.07 7.93 -1.26
C MET A 1 22.96 6.99 -2.03
N ASP A 2 23.38 5.88 -1.44
CA ASP A 2 24.39 4.98 -2.02
C ASP A 2 23.88 3.52 -2.13
N ILE A 3 24.75 2.63 -2.63
CA ILE A 3 24.45 1.19 -2.73
C ILE A 3 24.17 0.54 -1.36
N THR A 4 24.77 1.02 -0.28
CA THR A 4 24.54 0.50 1.08
C THR A 4 23.10 0.70 1.52
N ASN A 5 22.48 1.82 1.12
CA ASN A 5 21.05 2.07 1.39
C ASN A 5 20.14 1.08 0.64
N ILE A 6 20.47 0.71 -0.61
CA ILE A 6 19.73 -0.34 -1.33
C ILE A 6 19.91 -1.70 -0.67
N ARG A 7 21.11 -2.01 -0.16
CA ARG A 7 21.35 -3.25 0.60
C ARG A 7 20.52 -3.31 1.88
N ARG A 8 20.43 -2.19 2.61
CA ARG A 8 19.53 -2.07 3.76
C ARG A 8 18.08 -2.33 3.38
N CYS A 9 17.60 -1.73 2.29
CA CYS A 9 16.25 -2.01 1.77
C CYS A 9 16.06 -3.50 1.42
N ALA A 10 17.08 -4.19 0.90
CA ALA A 10 17.00 -5.62 0.57
C ALA A 10 16.86 -6.48 1.83
N SER A 11 17.60 -6.16 2.89
CA SER A 11 17.46 -6.80 4.20
C SER A 11 16.11 -6.50 4.84
N TYR A 12 15.66 -5.24 4.79
CA TYR A 12 14.33 -4.83 5.25
C TYR A 12 13.22 -5.59 4.51
N TYR A 13 13.35 -5.75 3.18
CA TYR A 13 12.39 -6.50 2.37
C TYR A 13 12.29 -7.96 2.79
N GLN A 14 13.44 -8.57 3.09
CA GLN A 14 13.47 -9.94 3.59
C GLN A 14 12.64 -10.07 4.86
N MET A 15 12.93 -9.25 5.86
CA MET A 15 12.30 -9.34 7.17
C MET A 15 10.81 -9.02 7.12
N ASN A 16 10.43 -7.94 6.44
CA ASN A 16 9.08 -7.37 6.55
C ASN A 16 8.10 -7.84 5.46
N TYR A 17 8.58 -8.48 4.39
CA TYR A 17 7.69 -8.84 3.28
C TYR A 17 7.93 -10.25 2.72
N LEU A 18 9.13 -10.83 2.88
CA LEU A 18 9.38 -12.23 2.49
C LEU A 18 9.27 -13.21 3.65
N GLU A 19 9.63 -12.78 4.86
CA GLU A 19 9.52 -13.55 6.10
C GLU A 19 8.37 -13.09 6.98
N THR A 20 7.63 -12.08 6.54
CA THR A 20 6.40 -11.60 7.19
C THR A 20 5.31 -11.44 6.14
N PHE A 21 4.09 -11.82 6.48
CA PHE A 21 2.89 -11.47 5.73
C PHE A 21 1.86 -10.82 6.64
N TYR A 22 0.95 -10.06 6.03
CA TYR A 22 -0.07 -9.32 6.77
C TYR A 22 -1.45 -9.79 6.37
N LEU A 23 -2.33 -9.98 7.34
CA LEU A 23 -3.77 -10.13 7.13
C LEU A 23 -4.44 -8.82 7.52
N VAL A 24 -5.18 -8.23 6.58
CA VAL A 24 -5.89 -6.96 6.77
C VAL A 24 -7.38 -7.22 6.66
N SER A 25 -8.17 -6.65 7.57
CA SER A 25 -9.63 -6.65 7.47
C SER A 25 -10.20 -5.24 7.55
N THR A 26 -11.30 -5.00 6.86
CA THR A 26 -11.96 -3.70 6.74
C THR A 26 -13.26 -3.66 7.54
N TYR A 27 -13.74 -2.45 7.83
CA TYR A 27 -15.07 -2.25 8.41
C TYR A 27 -16.21 -2.68 7.49
N HIS A 28 -15.97 -2.90 6.20
CA HIS A 28 -16.95 -3.46 5.27
C HIS A 28 -16.99 -5.00 5.28
N GLY A 29 -16.14 -5.65 6.08
CA GLY A 29 -16.07 -7.12 6.17
C GLY A 29 -15.16 -7.79 5.14
N LYS A 30 -14.47 -7.01 4.29
CA LYS A 30 -13.45 -7.54 3.37
C LYS A 30 -12.19 -7.92 4.15
N SER A 31 -11.58 -9.06 3.82
CA SER A 31 -10.28 -9.46 4.35
C SER A 31 -9.34 -9.90 3.24
N PHE A 32 -8.05 -9.55 3.36
CA PHE A 32 -7.06 -9.87 2.34
C PHE A 32 -5.64 -10.00 2.91
N ILE A 33 -4.81 -10.76 2.21
CA ILE A 33 -3.41 -11.01 2.56
C ILE A 33 -2.52 -10.07 1.77
N LEU A 34 -1.53 -9.48 2.43
CA LEU A 34 -0.49 -8.63 1.85
C LEU A 34 0.88 -9.28 2.07
N ILE A 35 1.65 -9.46 1.01
CA ILE A 35 2.95 -10.14 1.08
C ILE A 35 3.93 -9.63 0.01
N GLY A 36 5.22 -9.87 0.21
CA GLY A 36 6.26 -9.70 -0.81
C GLY A 36 6.47 -10.93 -1.68
N GLU A 37 7.08 -10.72 -2.84
CA GLU A 37 7.60 -11.78 -3.69
C GLU A 37 9.03 -11.48 -4.07
N LYS A 38 9.85 -12.53 -4.06
CA LYS A 38 11.29 -12.48 -4.34
C LYS A 38 11.66 -11.75 -5.65
N GLU A 39 10.74 -11.73 -6.61
CA GLU A 39 10.94 -11.10 -7.92
C GLU A 39 10.65 -9.58 -7.92
N ASN A 40 9.99 -9.05 -6.89
CA ASN A 40 9.52 -7.65 -6.91
C ASN A 40 10.59 -6.66 -6.48
N PHE A 41 11.60 -7.10 -5.71
CA PHE A 41 12.56 -6.18 -5.07
C PHE A 41 13.26 -5.21 -6.04
N PRO A 42 13.86 -5.64 -7.18
CA PRO A 42 14.50 -4.68 -8.08
C PRO A 42 13.55 -3.58 -8.56
N HIS A 43 12.29 -3.93 -8.82
CA HIS A 43 11.27 -2.99 -9.26
C HIS A 43 10.81 -2.04 -8.15
N LEU A 44 10.75 -2.53 -6.92
CA LEU A 44 10.50 -1.70 -5.73
C LEU A 44 11.56 -0.61 -5.58
N MET A 45 12.82 -0.93 -5.90
CA MET A 45 13.95 0.01 -5.89
C MET A 45 14.06 0.89 -7.14
N GLY A 46 13.13 0.76 -8.10
CA GLY A 46 13.15 1.53 -9.34
C GLY A 46 14.16 1.04 -10.38
N ILE A 47 14.68 -0.18 -10.24
CA ILE A 47 15.55 -0.83 -11.22
C ILE A 47 14.68 -1.44 -12.32
N ALA A 48 14.85 -0.95 -13.54
CA ALA A 48 14.08 -1.39 -14.69
C ALA A 48 14.51 -2.78 -15.19
N LYS A 49 13.56 -3.56 -15.69
CA LYS A 49 13.78 -4.92 -16.23
C LYS A 49 14.85 -4.97 -17.31
N GLN A 50 14.83 -4.01 -18.23
CA GLN A 50 15.80 -3.88 -19.31
C GLN A 50 17.24 -3.75 -18.76
N ILE A 51 17.43 -2.95 -17.71
CA ILE A 51 18.75 -2.62 -17.15
C ILE A 51 19.41 -3.85 -16.52
N TYR A 52 18.71 -4.59 -15.67
CA TYR A 52 19.35 -5.76 -15.05
C TYR A 52 19.55 -6.90 -16.05
N LYS A 53 18.65 -7.08 -17.02
CA LYS A 53 18.79 -8.10 -18.06
C LYS A 53 19.99 -7.85 -18.97
N SER A 54 20.19 -6.61 -19.40
CA SER A 54 21.33 -6.22 -20.24
C SER A 54 22.68 -6.32 -19.51
N ASN A 55 22.66 -6.51 -18.19
CA ASN A 55 23.84 -6.64 -17.33
C ASN A 55 23.94 -8.04 -16.71
N GLY A 56 23.38 -9.07 -17.36
CA GLY A 56 23.61 -10.48 -17.02
C GLY A 56 22.60 -11.11 -16.05
N TYR A 57 21.71 -10.32 -15.43
CA TYR A 57 20.68 -10.86 -14.55
C TYR A 57 19.45 -11.31 -15.32
N ARG A 58 19.33 -12.62 -15.58
CA ARG A 58 18.15 -13.20 -16.25
C ARG A 58 16.92 -13.26 -15.35
N SER A 59 17.12 -13.30 -14.03
CA SER A 59 16.07 -13.33 -13.00
C SER A 59 16.20 -12.12 -12.05
N PRO A 60 15.10 -11.41 -11.74
CA PRO A 60 15.11 -10.35 -10.73
C PRO A 60 15.49 -10.89 -9.34
N TYR A 61 15.16 -12.14 -9.03
CA TYR A 61 15.53 -12.76 -7.76
C TYR A 61 17.04 -12.95 -7.62
N ALA A 62 17.73 -13.30 -8.72
CA ALA A 62 19.19 -13.42 -8.71
C ALA A 62 19.84 -12.07 -8.37
N LEU A 63 19.34 -10.96 -8.95
CA LEU A 63 19.81 -9.62 -8.61
C LEU A 63 19.53 -9.27 -7.14
N TYR A 64 18.32 -9.52 -6.65
CA TYR A 64 17.99 -9.29 -5.25
C TYR A 64 18.92 -10.04 -4.30
N ARG A 65 19.16 -11.33 -4.55
CA ARG A 65 20.04 -12.18 -3.74
C ARG A 65 21.46 -11.61 -3.69
N ASP A 66 22.00 -11.22 -4.84
CA ASP A 66 23.37 -10.70 -4.94
C ASP A 66 23.50 -9.34 -4.22
N ILE A 67 22.53 -8.43 -4.38
CA ILE A 67 22.45 -7.17 -3.62
C ILE A 67 22.47 -7.47 -2.11
N ARG A 68 21.55 -8.31 -1.63
CA ARG A 68 21.38 -8.64 -0.22
C ARG A 68 22.63 -9.27 0.38
N ASN A 69 23.29 -10.15 -0.37
CA ASN A 69 24.51 -10.85 0.05
C ASN A 69 25.78 -10.00 -0.08
N GLY A 70 25.66 -8.72 -0.46
CA GLY A 70 26.81 -7.83 -0.62
C GLY A 70 27.71 -8.16 -1.80
N GLN A 71 27.24 -8.98 -2.76
CA GLN A 71 28.00 -9.30 -3.95
C GLN A 71 28.22 -8.05 -4.82
N PRO A 72 29.31 -7.99 -5.60
CA PRO A 72 29.52 -6.91 -6.55
C PRO A 72 28.39 -6.86 -7.58
N VAL A 73 27.72 -5.71 -7.67
CA VAL A 73 26.69 -5.44 -8.69
C VAL A 73 27.18 -4.29 -9.56
N SER A 74 27.00 -4.41 -10.87
CA SER A 74 27.39 -3.39 -11.84
C SER A 74 26.83 -2.01 -11.48
N SER A 75 27.68 -0.98 -11.55
CA SER A 75 27.28 0.41 -11.32
C SER A 75 26.28 0.94 -12.37
N ARG A 76 26.11 0.22 -13.49
CA ARG A 76 25.06 0.47 -14.49
C ARG A 76 23.67 0.06 -13.99
N ILE A 77 23.59 -0.88 -13.04
CA ILE A 77 22.32 -1.30 -12.41
C ILE A 77 22.06 -0.46 -11.16
N ILE A 78 23.07 -0.35 -10.30
CA ILE A 78 23.01 0.42 -9.06
C ILE A 78 24.19 1.38 -9.04
N PRO A 79 23.99 2.67 -9.36
CA PRO A 79 25.04 3.67 -9.28
C PRO A 79 25.61 3.76 -7.87
N ASN A 80 26.92 3.98 -7.75
CA ASN A 80 27.58 4.18 -6.45
C ASN A 80 26.97 5.38 -5.69
N ASN A 81 26.55 6.41 -6.43
CA ASN A 81 25.84 7.58 -5.92
C ASN A 81 24.52 7.75 -6.68
N ILE A 82 23.42 7.75 -5.93
CA ILE A 82 22.06 7.89 -6.47
C ILE A 82 21.62 9.34 -6.28
N SER A 83 21.30 10.02 -7.40
CA SER A 83 20.82 11.41 -7.40
C SER A 83 19.52 11.56 -6.62
N THR A 84 19.43 12.60 -5.79
CA THR A 84 18.25 12.94 -4.95
C THR A 84 16.97 13.18 -5.75
N THR A 85 17.10 13.57 -7.03
CA THR A 85 15.96 13.80 -7.92
C THR A 85 15.48 12.53 -8.63
N SER A 86 16.26 11.44 -8.57
CA SER A 86 15.94 10.20 -9.29
C SER A 86 14.80 9.42 -8.64
N LYS A 87 14.07 8.66 -9.48
CA LYS A 87 13.03 7.75 -9.01
C LYS A 87 13.58 6.68 -8.05
N MET A 88 14.80 6.20 -8.29
CA MET A 88 15.46 5.23 -7.42
C MET A 88 15.70 5.81 -6.02
N TYR A 89 16.27 7.02 -5.92
CA TYR A 89 16.51 7.67 -4.63
C TYR A 89 15.26 7.77 -3.78
N LYS A 90 14.19 8.32 -4.38
CA LYS A 90 12.89 8.50 -3.76
C LYS A 90 12.37 7.19 -3.17
N LYS A 91 12.34 6.14 -4.00
CA LYS A 91 11.90 4.81 -3.57
C LYS A 91 12.74 4.22 -2.44
N VAL A 92 14.06 4.28 -2.54
CA VAL A 92 14.96 3.73 -1.51
C VAL A 92 14.82 4.51 -0.20
N ALA A 93 14.68 5.83 -0.26
CA ALA A 93 14.49 6.68 0.92
C ALA A 93 13.20 6.37 1.69
N ASN A 94 12.13 5.98 0.99
CA ASN A 94 10.83 5.74 1.60
C ASN A 94 10.55 4.26 1.90
N PHE A 95 11.38 3.33 1.40
CA PHE A 95 11.08 1.91 1.48
C PHE A 95 11.14 1.36 2.91
N GLU A 96 12.12 1.78 3.72
CA GLU A 96 12.22 1.32 5.11
C GLU A 96 11.08 1.84 6.00
N HIS A 97 10.32 2.84 5.52
CA HIS A 97 9.13 3.37 6.17
C HIS A 97 7.83 2.70 5.69
N SER A 98 7.90 1.76 4.74
CA SER A 98 6.70 1.25 4.08
C SER A 98 5.77 0.44 4.99
N THR A 99 6.27 -0.13 6.10
CA THR A 99 5.43 -0.78 7.10
C THR A 99 4.76 0.20 8.06
N GLU A 100 5.16 1.47 8.07
CA GLU A 100 4.51 2.50 8.87
C GLU A 100 3.04 2.70 8.46
N ILE A 101 2.71 2.40 7.19
CA ILE A 101 1.32 2.37 6.70
C ILE A 101 0.42 1.46 7.55
N PHE A 102 0.99 0.43 8.20
CA PHE A 102 0.29 -0.52 9.06
C PHE A 102 0.35 -0.18 10.54
N TRP A 103 1.41 0.51 10.97
CA TRP A 103 1.75 0.59 12.39
C TRP A 103 1.71 2.00 12.97
N ASN A 104 2.08 3.00 12.18
CA ASN A 104 2.13 4.41 12.61
C ASN A 104 1.05 5.26 11.94
N ASN A 105 0.47 4.78 10.84
CA ASN A 105 -0.66 5.41 10.17
C ASN A 105 -1.82 5.64 11.13
N GLN A 106 -2.34 6.87 11.15
CA GLN A 106 -3.57 7.27 11.84
C GLN A 106 -4.66 7.40 10.76
N GLY A 107 -5.65 6.51 10.79
CA GLY A 107 -6.70 6.46 9.76
C GLY A 107 -6.30 5.81 8.42
N PRO A 108 -5.78 4.57 8.41
CA PRO A 108 -5.46 3.85 7.18
C PRO A 108 -6.71 3.55 6.34
N LEU A 109 -6.71 4.02 5.11
CA LEU A 109 -7.73 3.67 4.12
C LEU A 109 -7.17 2.66 3.12
N ALA A 110 -8.05 1.82 2.60
CA ALA A 110 -7.78 0.97 1.45
C ALA A 110 -8.64 1.45 0.28
N ILE A 111 -7.99 2.03 -0.74
CA ILE A 111 -8.65 2.43 -1.98
C ILE A 111 -8.68 1.21 -2.89
N ASN A 112 -9.86 0.75 -3.27
CA ASN A 112 -10.04 -0.27 -4.31
C ASN A 112 -9.83 0.41 -5.66
N TYR A 113 -8.60 0.35 -6.17
CA TYR A 113 -8.17 1.16 -7.29
C TYR A 113 -8.72 0.63 -8.62
N ASN A 114 -9.46 1.48 -9.32
CA ASN A 114 -9.94 1.26 -10.67
C ASN A 114 -9.32 2.29 -11.61
N GLU A 115 -8.44 1.81 -12.50
CA GLU A 115 -7.73 2.67 -13.46
C GLU A 115 -8.64 3.39 -14.45
N LEU A 116 -9.86 2.89 -14.69
CA LEU A 116 -10.84 3.50 -15.58
C LEU A 116 -11.46 4.77 -15.00
N LEU A 117 -11.45 4.89 -13.66
CA LEU A 117 -12.01 6.02 -12.93
C LEU A 117 -10.94 7.08 -12.59
N SER A 118 -9.66 6.77 -12.80
CA SER A 118 -8.55 7.65 -12.42
C SER A 118 -8.01 8.44 -13.62
N SER A 119 -7.88 9.76 -13.45
CA SER A 119 -7.19 10.62 -14.42
C SER A 119 -5.67 10.38 -14.46
N LYS A 120 -5.11 9.75 -13.41
CA LYS A 120 -3.70 9.38 -13.29
C LYS A 120 -3.58 7.87 -13.14
N LYS A 121 -3.37 7.19 -14.27
CA LYS A 121 -3.32 5.72 -14.32
C LYS A 121 -2.10 5.17 -13.60
N LEU A 122 -2.34 4.28 -12.65
CA LEU A 122 -1.32 3.49 -11.98
C LEU A 122 -1.30 2.09 -12.60
N SER A 123 -0.17 1.72 -13.19
CA SER A 123 0.03 0.37 -13.67
C SER A 123 0.24 -0.59 -12.49
N ASN A 124 -0.34 -1.79 -12.55
CA ASN A 124 -0.07 -2.90 -11.62
C ASN A 124 -0.44 -2.59 -10.16
N VAL A 125 -1.57 -1.91 -9.95
CA VAL A 125 -2.12 -1.61 -8.64
C VAL A 125 -3.61 -1.94 -8.67
N ASP A 126 -4.07 -2.72 -7.70
CA ASP A 126 -5.48 -3.05 -7.49
C ASP A 126 -5.99 -2.50 -6.15
N ILE A 127 -5.09 -2.36 -5.15
CA ILE A 127 -5.37 -1.69 -3.89
C ILE A 127 -4.27 -0.67 -3.59
N LEU A 128 -4.65 0.52 -3.13
CA LEU A 128 -3.74 1.47 -2.50
C LEU A 128 -4.06 1.55 -1.02
N LEU A 129 -3.06 1.30 -0.17
CA LEU A 129 -3.15 1.64 1.23
C LEU A 129 -2.61 3.04 1.43
N THR A 130 -3.38 3.88 2.10
CA THR A 130 -3.06 5.31 2.26
C THR A 130 -3.19 5.74 3.71
N ASP A 131 -2.30 6.63 4.10
CA ASP A 131 -2.42 7.43 5.32
C ASP A 131 -3.07 8.76 4.93
N ILE A 132 -4.20 9.08 5.56
CA ILE A 132 -5.00 10.27 5.21
C ILE A 132 -4.33 11.58 5.60
N HIS A 133 -3.44 11.55 6.60
CA HIS A 133 -2.79 12.75 7.13
C HIS A 133 -1.47 13.00 6.42
N SER A 134 -0.64 11.96 6.27
CA SER A 134 0.64 12.09 5.58
C SER A 134 0.48 12.08 4.06
N GLY A 135 -0.55 11.45 3.52
CA GLY A 135 -0.72 11.20 2.08
C GLY A 135 0.22 10.11 1.54
N TYR A 136 1.00 9.44 2.42
CA TYR A 136 1.81 8.31 2.01
C TYR A 136 0.90 7.20 1.48
N MET A 137 1.23 6.67 0.31
CA MET A 137 0.46 5.61 -0.32
C MET A 137 1.35 4.45 -0.76
N LEU A 138 0.88 3.23 -0.52
CA LEU A 138 1.56 2.01 -0.92
C LEU A 138 0.63 1.16 -1.79
N GLY A 139 1.08 0.85 -3.00
CA GLY A 139 0.30 0.07 -3.96
C GLY A 139 0.50 -1.42 -3.82
N TRP A 140 -0.57 -2.16 -4.08
CA TRP A 140 -0.65 -3.62 -3.98
C TRP A 140 -1.35 -4.17 -5.21
N LYS A 141 -0.80 -5.24 -5.78
CA LYS A 141 -1.37 -5.91 -6.96
C LYS A 141 -1.98 -7.23 -6.55
N CYS A 142 -3.20 -7.49 -7.00
CA CYS A 142 -3.86 -8.78 -6.88
C CYS A 142 -2.98 -9.85 -7.54
N ASN A 143 -2.74 -10.93 -6.81
CA ASN A 143 -1.92 -12.05 -7.27
C ASN A 143 -2.79 -13.28 -7.51
N LYS A 144 -3.55 -13.70 -6.49
CA LYS A 144 -4.45 -14.86 -6.57
C LYS A 144 -5.51 -14.82 -5.47
N ASN A 145 -6.64 -15.45 -5.73
CA ASN A 145 -7.57 -15.83 -4.67
C ASN A 145 -7.10 -17.14 -4.02
N ILE A 146 -7.15 -17.18 -2.70
CA ILE A 146 -6.79 -18.32 -1.85
C ILE A 146 -8.09 -18.83 -1.24
N GLN A 147 -8.49 -20.03 -1.63
CA GLN A 147 -9.62 -20.71 -1.02
C GLN A 147 -9.18 -21.28 0.34
N VAL A 148 -9.88 -20.88 1.41
CA VAL A 148 -9.66 -21.42 2.76
C VAL A 148 -10.58 -22.62 2.98
N ASN A 149 -11.84 -22.50 2.58
CA ASN A 149 -12.82 -23.58 2.51
C ASN A 149 -13.84 -23.29 1.40
N ALA A 150 -14.96 -24.02 1.35
CA ALA A 150 -15.98 -23.85 0.30
C ALA A 150 -16.56 -22.42 0.21
N GLU A 151 -16.57 -21.68 1.32
CA GLU A 151 -17.26 -20.39 1.44
C GLU A 151 -16.28 -19.23 1.62
N ILE A 152 -15.15 -19.47 2.27
CA ILE A 152 -14.17 -18.45 2.65
C ILE A 152 -13.06 -18.39 1.62
N HIS A 153 -12.94 -17.22 0.99
CA HIS A 153 -11.88 -16.89 0.04
C HIS A 153 -11.14 -15.65 0.51
N LEU A 154 -9.81 -15.72 0.53
CA LEU A 154 -8.93 -14.59 0.82
C LEU A 154 -8.19 -14.19 -0.44
N THR A 155 -8.22 -12.93 -0.80
CA THR A 155 -7.39 -12.44 -1.90
C THR A 155 -5.99 -12.12 -1.40
N LYS A 156 -4.98 -12.68 -2.07
CA LYS A 156 -3.57 -12.35 -1.86
C LYS A 156 -3.20 -11.19 -2.80
N TYR A 157 -2.66 -10.14 -2.21
CA TYR A 157 -2.01 -9.05 -2.93
C TYR A 157 -0.51 -9.06 -2.65
N CYS A 158 0.26 -8.79 -3.71
CA CYS A 158 1.69 -8.59 -3.62
C CYS A 158 2.01 -7.10 -3.61
N ILE A 159 2.99 -6.69 -2.79
CA ILE A 159 3.46 -5.30 -2.79
C ILE A 159 3.90 -4.91 -4.20
N SER A 160 3.33 -3.83 -4.72
CA SER A 160 3.57 -3.37 -6.08
C SER A 160 4.81 -2.47 -6.12
N SER A 161 5.35 -2.26 -7.33
CA SER A 161 6.42 -1.27 -7.53
C SER A 161 5.99 0.17 -7.27
N TRP A 162 4.73 0.43 -6.92
CA TRP A 162 4.21 1.76 -6.72
C TRP A 162 4.18 2.14 -5.24
N MET A 163 4.79 3.28 -4.93
CA MET A 163 4.88 3.88 -3.61
C MET A 163 4.94 5.39 -3.81
N ASP A 164 4.17 6.12 -3.03
CA ASP A 164 4.04 7.57 -3.13
C ASP A 164 4.23 8.20 -1.77
N GLU A 165 4.91 9.33 -1.81
CA GLU A 165 5.73 9.81 -0.70
C GLU A 165 5.11 11.09 -0.12
N SER A 166 3.84 11.36 -0.41
CA SER A 166 3.43 12.74 -0.64
C SER A 166 3.23 13.55 0.63
N GLY A 167 4.30 14.17 1.14
CA GLY A 167 4.22 15.51 1.72
C GLY A 167 3.79 16.51 0.64
N GLY A 168 2.82 17.38 0.95
CA GLY A 168 2.28 18.33 -0.03
C GLY A 168 0.90 18.86 0.34
N SER A 169 0.28 19.53 -0.63
CA SER A 169 -1.10 20.03 -0.53
C SER A 169 -2.12 18.89 -0.38
N GLN A 170 -3.30 19.19 0.16
CA GLN A 170 -4.36 18.19 0.34
C GLN A 170 -4.71 17.47 -0.98
N GLN A 171 -4.77 18.19 -2.09
CA GLN A 171 -5.05 17.63 -3.41
C GLN A 171 -3.99 16.59 -3.85
N GLN A 172 -2.73 16.77 -3.45
CA GLN A 172 -1.67 15.80 -3.75
C GLN A 172 -1.80 14.54 -2.91
N LYS A 173 -2.22 14.67 -1.64
CA LYS A 173 -2.46 13.54 -0.73
C LYS A 173 -3.67 12.69 -1.13
N GLU A 174 -4.60 13.24 -1.90
CA GLU A 174 -5.85 12.57 -2.28
C GLU A 174 -5.90 12.18 -3.77
N LYS A 175 -4.82 12.38 -4.53
CA LYS A 175 -4.80 12.36 -6.01
C LYS A 175 -5.27 11.05 -6.68
N TYR A 176 -5.41 9.95 -5.96
CA TYR A 176 -5.92 8.67 -6.46
C TYR A 176 -7.22 8.21 -5.79
N MET A 177 -7.84 9.05 -4.95
CA MET A 177 -9.10 8.72 -4.26
C MET A 177 -10.32 9.06 -5.11
N SER A 178 -10.18 9.90 -6.14
CA SER A 178 -11.32 10.39 -6.91
C SER A 178 -12.12 9.27 -7.56
N LEU A 179 -13.45 9.29 -7.30
CA LEU A 179 -14.44 8.33 -7.80
C LEU A 179 -14.20 6.87 -7.39
N GLN A 180 -13.28 6.60 -6.47
CA GLN A 180 -12.94 5.24 -6.06
C GLN A 180 -13.87 4.74 -4.95
N ASP A 181 -13.92 3.42 -4.79
CA ASP A 181 -14.43 2.78 -3.60
C ASP A 181 -13.34 2.75 -2.52
N ILE A 182 -13.68 3.20 -1.31
CA ILE A 182 -12.75 3.33 -0.20
C ILE A 182 -13.24 2.53 1.00
N ASP A 183 -12.44 1.56 1.40
CA ASP A 183 -12.59 0.77 2.61
C ASP A 183 -11.84 1.41 3.79
N LEU A 184 -12.39 1.27 4.99
CA LEU A 184 -11.68 1.62 6.24
C LEU A 184 -11.01 0.38 6.81
N ILE A 185 -9.70 0.41 7.02
CA ILE A 185 -9.02 -0.71 7.66
C ILE A 185 -9.41 -0.75 9.14
N ARG A 186 -9.77 -1.94 9.62
CA ARG A 186 -10.13 -2.23 11.01
C ARG A 186 -9.04 -2.99 11.75
N TYR A 187 -8.52 -4.07 11.17
CA TYR A 187 -7.43 -4.82 11.77
C TYR A 187 -6.28 -5.04 10.80
N VAL A 188 -5.07 -5.02 11.36
CA VAL A 188 -3.86 -5.50 10.69
C VAL A 188 -3.18 -6.49 11.61
N PHE A 189 -2.98 -7.71 11.11
CA PHE A 189 -2.22 -8.77 11.77
C PHE A 189 -0.96 -9.03 10.96
N ALA A 190 0.19 -9.12 11.62
CA ALA A 190 1.42 -9.57 11.01
C ALA A 190 1.79 -10.94 11.55
N PHE A 191 2.11 -11.82 10.62
CA PHE A 191 2.53 -13.18 10.88
C PHE A 191 3.92 -13.38 10.30
N ASP A 192 4.77 -14.14 11.00
CA ASP A 192 6.05 -14.53 10.45
C ASP A 192 5.92 -15.67 9.40
N LYS A 193 7.06 -16.13 8.88
CA LYS A 193 7.13 -17.20 7.89
C LYS A 193 6.60 -18.56 8.37
N ASN A 194 6.47 -18.75 9.68
CA ASN A 194 5.90 -19.96 10.28
C ASN A 194 4.40 -19.79 10.56
N SER A 195 3.82 -18.64 10.19
CA SER A 195 2.44 -18.27 10.48
C SER A 195 2.17 -17.98 11.97
N ASP A 196 3.20 -17.65 12.73
CA ASP A 196 3.05 -17.21 14.13
C ASP A 196 2.70 -15.72 14.16
N LEU A 197 1.67 -15.35 14.94
CA LEU A 197 1.25 -13.96 15.08
C LEU A 197 2.31 -13.17 15.86
N ILE A 198 3.01 -12.26 15.17
CA ILE A 198 4.06 -11.42 15.77
C ILE A 198 3.55 -10.05 16.22
N ARG A 199 2.51 -9.51 15.56
CA ARG A 199 1.94 -8.20 15.90
C ARG A 199 0.50 -8.09 15.43
N LYS A 200 -0.33 -7.39 16.21
CA LYS A 200 -1.68 -6.99 15.79
C LYS A 200 -1.95 -5.53 16.12
N LYS A 201 -2.76 -4.88 15.30
CA LYS A 201 -3.27 -3.54 15.55
C LYS A 201 -4.76 -3.47 15.16
N GLU A 202 -5.55 -2.86 16.04
CA GLU A 202 -6.93 -2.46 15.76
C GLU A 202 -6.97 -0.96 15.49
N TYR A 203 -7.73 -0.58 14.48
CA TYR A 203 -8.01 0.79 14.12
C TYR A 203 -9.42 1.15 14.55
N LYS A 204 -9.51 2.15 15.43
CA LYS A 204 -10.77 2.74 15.88
C LYS A 204 -10.80 4.18 15.44
N TYR A 205 -11.92 4.59 14.85
CA TYR A 205 -12.11 5.93 14.34
C TYR A 205 -12.98 6.73 15.32
N SER A 206 -12.45 7.83 15.84
CA SER A 206 -13.19 8.80 16.65
C SER A 206 -14.28 9.49 15.82
N ILE A 207 -15.15 10.29 16.45
CA ILE A 207 -16.14 11.08 15.70
C ILE A 207 -15.44 12.05 14.74
N GLN A 208 -14.33 12.68 15.18
CA GLN A 208 -13.54 13.58 14.34
C GLN A 208 -12.95 12.86 13.14
N ASP A 209 -12.35 11.68 13.34
CA ASP A 209 -11.77 10.90 12.23
C ASP A 209 -12.83 10.53 11.20
N LYS A 210 -14.04 10.15 11.65
CA LYS A 210 -15.16 9.85 10.77
C LYS A 210 -15.57 11.07 9.97
N GLU A 211 -15.69 12.24 10.59
CA GLU A 211 -16.01 13.49 9.90
C GLU A 211 -14.94 13.82 8.84
N ASP A 212 -13.66 13.74 9.21
CA ASP A 212 -12.54 14.00 8.30
C ASP A 212 -12.56 13.07 7.09
N ILE A 213 -12.82 11.77 7.31
CA ILE A 213 -13.02 10.78 6.25
C ILE A 213 -14.18 11.18 5.35
N LEU A 214 -15.35 11.52 5.89
CA LEU A 214 -16.50 11.91 5.07
C LEU A 214 -16.21 13.14 4.21
N ARG A 215 -15.45 14.11 4.73
CA ARG A 215 -15.00 15.27 3.94
C ARG A 215 -14.03 14.87 2.82
N ILE A 216 -13.15 13.89 3.05
CA ILE A 216 -12.30 13.32 1.99
C ILE A 216 -13.20 12.68 0.92
N ILE A 217 -14.19 11.89 1.32
CA ILE A 217 -15.12 11.19 0.42
C ILE A 217 -15.89 12.19 -0.45
N GLU A 218 -16.46 13.24 0.15
CA GLU A 218 -17.15 14.33 -0.53
C GLU A 218 -16.23 15.03 -1.56
N ARG A 219 -15.05 15.51 -1.13
CA ARG A 219 -14.10 16.20 -2.01
C ARG A 219 -13.70 15.37 -3.22
N ASN A 220 -13.59 14.06 -3.05
CA ASN A 220 -13.14 13.14 -4.09
C ASN A 220 -14.29 12.52 -4.88
N LYS A 221 -15.55 12.77 -4.49
CA LYS A 221 -16.73 12.05 -5.01
C LYS A 221 -16.55 10.53 -4.94
N ALA A 222 -15.82 10.08 -3.92
CA ALA A 222 -15.56 8.68 -3.67
C ALA A 222 -16.79 8.02 -3.04
N ASN A 223 -16.74 6.70 -2.88
CA ASN A 223 -17.76 5.93 -2.20
C ASN A 223 -17.14 5.25 -0.98
N LEU A 224 -17.64 5.57 0.21
CA LEU A 224 -17.22 4.93 1.45
C LEU A 224 -17.90 3.57 1.60
N LEU A 225 -17.11 2.51 1.82
CA LEU A 225 -17.59 1.17 2.08
C LEU A 225 -17.45 0.83 3.57
N VAL A 226 -18.58 0.51 4.22
CA VAL A 226 -18.66 0.15 5.64
C VAL A 226 -19.81 -0.84 5.88
N ASP A 227 -19.73 -1.70 6.88
CA ASP A 227 -20.80 -2.63 7.21
C ASP A 227 -22.06 -1.92 7.77
N SER A 228 -23.17 -2.65 7.83
CA SER A 228 -24.46 -2.18 8.36
C SER A 228 -24.45 -1.90 9.87
N ASN A 229 -23.42 -2.31 10.60
CA ASN A 229 -23.30 -2.01 12.03
C ASN A 229 -22.67 -0.63 12.24
N ASN A 230 -21.87 -0.17 11.27
CA ASN A 230 -21.08 1.04 11.35
C ASN A 230 -21.63 2.18 10.49
N ASP A 231 -22.33 1.90 9.40
CA ASP A 231 -22.87 2.89 8.45
C ASP A 231 -23.70 3.99 9.13
N ARG A 232 -24.54 3.65 10.11
CA ARG A 232 -25.39 4.58 10.86
C ARG A 232 -24.63 5.72 11.50
N PHE A 233 -23.39 5.48 11.94
CA PHE A 233 -22.56 6.52 12.57
C PHE A 233 -22.06 7.52 11.53
N TYR A 234 -21.70 7.05 10.33
CA TYR A 234 -21.27 7.91 9.23
C TYR A 234 -22.45 8.68 8.63
N ILE A 235 -23.59 8.01 8.42
CA ILE A 235 -24.82 8.64 7.92
C ILE A 235 -25.31 9.73 8.88
N GLY A 236 -25.27 9.48 10.21
CA GLY A 236 -25.62 10.49 11.21
C GLY A 236 -24.74 11.74 11.09
N ILE A 237 -23.42 11.56 11.08
CA ILE A 237 -22.47 12.68 10.92
C ILE A 237 -22.69 13.42 9.60
N ALA A 238 -22.87 12.70 8.48
CA ALA A 238 -23.10 13.31 7.17
C ALA A 238 -24.33 14.24 7.19
N LYS A 239 -25.43 13.79 7.78
CA LYS A 239 -26.67 14.59 7.91
C LYS A 239 -26.49 15.77 8.88
N ASP A 240 -25.95 15.52 10.06
CA ASP A 240 -25.79 16.54 11.11
C ASP A 240 -24.83 17.66 10.68
N LYS A 241 -23.83 17.33 9.86
CA LYS A 241 -22.81 18.27 9.37
C LYS A 241 -23.04 18.73 7.92
N ALA A 242 -24.13 18.30 7.29
CA ALA A 242 -24.44 18.56 5.89
C ALA A 242 -23.26 18.25 4.92
N ILE A 243 -22.65 17.07 5.08
CA ILE A 243 -21.56 16.59 4.22
C ILE A 243 -22.16 15.73 3.09
N HIS A 244 -21.98 16.16 1.85
CA HIS A 244 -22.55 15.51 0.67
C HIS A 244 -21.67 14.36 0.18
N CYS A 245 -21.84 13.19 0.79
CA CYS A 245 -20.98 12.03 0.54
C CYS A 245 -21.75 10.79 0.11
N LYS A 246 -21.06 9.87 -0.57
CA LYS A 246 -21.62 8.57 -0.95
C LYS A 246 -21.14 7.49 0.02
N ILE A 247 -22.06 6.76 0.62
CA ILE A 247 -21.81 5.66 1.56
C ILE A 247 -22.55 4.43 1.05
N ASN A 248 -21.84 3.32 0.85
CA ASN A 248 -22.38 2.04 0.36
C ASN A 248 -23.24 2.19 -0.89
N GLY A 249 -22.85 3.06 -1.83
CA GLY A 249 -23.62 3.28 -3.06
C GLY A 249 -24.70 4.37 -2.97
N VAL A 250 -25.06 4.83 -1.77
CA VAL A 250 -26.15 5.78 -1.54
C VAL A 250 -25.60 7.18 -1.27
N GLN A 251 -26.19 8.19 -1.91
CA GLN A 251 -25.84 9.60 -1.71
C GLN A 251 -26.59 10.15 -0.48
N TYR A 252 -25.85 10.80 0.41
CA TYR A 252 -26.36 11.55 1.56
C TYR A 252 -25.98 13.03 1.46
#